data_AF-A0A450SGF3-F1
#
_entry.id   AF-A0A450SGF3-F1
#
_cell.length_a   1.000
_cell.length_b   1.000
_cell.length_c   1.000
_cell.angle_alpha   90.00
_cell.angle_beta   90.00
_cell.angle_gamma   90.00
#
_symmetry.space_group_name_H-M   'P 1'
#
loop_
_entity.id
_entity.type
_entity.pdbx_description
1 polymer ?
#
loop_
_entity_poly.entity_id
_entity_poly.type
_entity_poly.pdbx_seq_one_letter_code
_entity_poly.pdbx_strand_id
1 'polypeptide(L)'
;MTDLTERKVIHSMRNHLPRLLRSDPVLSESILTVTREHFPTKVAVEDRFTRMLNELAREREAQTRKWEEQKAEDKRKWDEQNRKWDEQKAEDKRKWDEQNRKWDEQKAEDNHKWDEQNCKWEEQKAEDNRKWDEQNRKWDEQKAEDNRKWDEQNRKWDEQKAEDKRKWDEQNRKWEESSRRFDEVHREIMAQSKKLDRSIGALGARWGLQAESAFRDAMAAILVENFGVEVVNVNEFDDAGEVFFGRPDQVELDVIIKNGLLIICELKSSVSKSDMYTFERKVRFYEKRHQRKASRMIVVSPMIDDRARPVGERLGIEMYPDSPDVPVTRPETR
;
A
#
# COMPACT_ATOMS: atom_id res chain seq x y z
N MET A 1 -107.32 96.04 -66.66
CA MET A 1 -106.69 97.34 -66.28
C MET A 1 -106.95 97.64 -64.81
N THR A 2 -106.56 96.75 -63.89
CA THR A 2 -106.75 96.91 -62.43
C THR A 2 -105.45 96.70 -61.62
N ASP A 3 -104.45 96.05 -62.20
CA ASP A 3 -103.17 95.67 -61.55
C ASP A 3 -102.14 96.84 -61.48
N LEU A 4 -102.16 97.77 -62.44
CA LEU A 4 -101.28 98.95 -62.47
C LEU A 4 -101.59 99.97 -61.36
N THR A 5 -102.79 99.92 -60.81
CA THR A 5 -103.26 100.76 -59.69
C THR A 5 -102.83 100.19 -58.33
N GLU A 6 -102.86 98.87 -58.15
CA GLU A 6 -102.46 98.23 -56.88
C GLU A 6 -100.96 98.39 -56.60
N ARG A 7 -100.10 98.20 -57.61
CA ARG A 7 -98.64 98.39 -57.41
C ARG A 7 -98.27 99.82 -57.05
N LYS A 8 -98.96 100.81 -57.62
CA LYS A 8 -98.78 102.23 -57.25
C LYS A 8 -99.26 102.51 -55.83
N VAL A 9 -100.38 101.90 -55.41
CA VAL A 9 -100.89 102.02 -54.04
C VAL A 9 -99.94 101.38 -53.03
N ILE A 10 -99.43 100.18 -53.30
CA ILE A 10 -98.48 99.48 -52.41
C ILE A 10 -97.16 100.27 -52.28
N HIS A 11 -96.64 100.82 -53.37
CA HIS A 11 -95.41 101.62 -53.33
C HIS A 11 -95.62 102.94 -52.57
N SER A 12 -96.77 103.59 -52.77
CA SER A 12 -97.15 104.80 -52.04
C SER A 12 -97.33 104.52 -50.54
N MET A 13 -98.00 103.42 -50.19
CA MET A 13 -98.10 102.96 -48.81
C MET A 13 -96.72 102.65 -48.22
N ARG A 14 -95.83 101.95 -48.91
CA ARG A 14 -94.50 101.64 -48.35
C ARG A 14 -93.66 102.87 -47.99
N ASN A 15 -93.78 103.95 -48.78
CA ASN A 15 -93.04 105.19 -48.55
C ASN A 15 -93.72 106.14 -47.55
N HIS A 16 -95.06 106.13 -47.47
CA HIS A 16 -95.82 107.04 -46.61
C HIS A 16 -96.25 106.42 -45.28
N LEU A 17 -96.44 105.11 -45.19
CA LEU A 17 -96.89 104.40 -43.98
C LEU A 17 -95.90 104.55 -42.80
N PRO A 18 -94.56 104.47 -42.95
CA PRO A 18 -93.64 104.70 -41.83
C PRO A 18 -93.66 106.14 -41.31
N ARG A 19 -94.00 107.11 -42.17
CA ARG A 19 -94.16 108.51 -41.79
C ARG A 19 -95.50 108.71 -41.06
N LEU A 20 -96.59 108.17 -41.60
CA LEU A 20 -97.93 108.24 -41.00
C LEU A 20 -97.98 107.55 -39.62
N LEU A 21 -97.30 106.42 -39.45
CA LEU A 21 -97.17 105.72 -38.17
C LEU A 21 -96.46 106.53 -37.06
N ARG A 22 -95.67 107.55 -37.41
CA ARG A 22 -94.97 108.42 -36.44
C ARG A 22 -95.73 109.71 -36.13
N SER A 23 -96.53 110.21 -37.08
CA SER A 23 -97.23 111.48 -36.96
C SER A 23 -98.73 111.36 -36.62
N ASP A 24 -99.33 110.18 -36.80
CA ASP A 24 -100.72 109.90 -36.41
C ASP A 24 -100.77 108.84 -35.28
N PRO A 25 -101.06 109.25 -34.03
CA PRO A 25 -101.14 108.35 -32.88
C PRO A 25 -102.22 107.28 -33.03
N VAL A 26 -103.35 107.60 -33.68
CA VAL A 26 -104.53 106.72 -33.78
C VAL A 26 -104.27 105.56 -34.73
N LEU A 27 -103.63 105.85 -35.86
CA LEU A 27 -103.26 104.84 -36.86
C LEU A 27 -102.18 103.89 -36.31
N SER A 28 -101.21 104.43 -35.55
CA SER A 28 -100.17 103.66 -34.87
C SER A 28 -100.77 102.69 -33.84
N GLU A 29 -101.75 103.17 -33.07
CA GLU A 29 -102.46 102.36 -32.06
C GLU A 29 -103.29 101.23 -32.70
N SER A 30 -104.00 101.49 -33.80
CA SER A 30 -104.76 100.45 -34.51
C SER A 30 -103.87 99.35 -35.08
N ILE A 31 -102.72 99.70 -35.67
CA ILE A 31 -101.77 98.70 -36.19
C ILE A 31 -101.10 97.91 -35.04
N LEU A 32 -100.77 98.57 -33.91
CA LEU A 32 -100.30 97.89 -32.69
C LEU A 32 -101.36 96.94 -32.11
N THR A 33 -102.65 97.27 -32.23
CA THR A 33 -103.74 96.42 -31.76
C THR A 33 -103.85 95.14 -32.58
N VAL A 34 -103.83 95.25 -33.91
CA VAL A 34 -103.87 94.09 -34.82
C VAL A 34 -102.62 93.21 -34.71
N THR A 35 -101.43 93.81 -34.50
CA THR A 35 -100.18 93.05 -34.34
C THR A 35 -100.06 92.37 -32.97
N ARG A 36 -100.66 92.94 -31.91
CA ARG A 36 -100.77 92.30 -30.58
C ARG A 36 -101.65 91.05 -30.56
N GLU A 37 -102.53 90.86 -31.54
CA GLU A 37 -103.32 89.62 -31.67
C GLU A 37 -102.48 88.43 -32.14
N HIS A 38 -101.40 88.68 -32.89
CA HIS A 38 -100.58 87.63 -33.50
C HIS A 38 -99.17 87.51 -32.88
N PHE A 39 -98.69 88.54 -32.18
CA PHE A 39 -97.39 88.54 -31.50
C PHE A 39 -97.55 88.90 -30.02
N PRO A 40 -96.96 88.14 -29.08
CA PRO A 40 -97.02 88.49 -27.67
C PRO A 40 -96.37 89.86 -27.41
N THR A 41 -96.92 90.62 -26.47
CA THR A 41 -96.34 91.90 -26.05
C THR A 41 -94.91 91.70 -25.54
N LYS A 42 -94.05 92.72 -25.67
CA LYS A 42 -92.65 92.68 -25.19
C LYS A 42 -92.53 92.18 -23.75
N VAL A 43 -93.46 92.58 -22.88
CA VAL A 43 -93.56 92.13 -21.48
C VAL A 43 -93.90 90.63 -21.36
N ALA A 44 -94.81 90.11 -22.18
CA ALA A 44 -95.15 88.68 -22.19
C ALA A 44 -94.01 87.80 -22.74
N VAL A 45 -93.25 88.33 -23.70
CA VAL A 45 -92.03 87.71 -24.22
C VAL A 45 -90.94 87.71 -23.13
N GLU A 46 -90.69 88.85 -22.49
CA GLU A 46 -89.72 88.97 -21.38
C GLU A 46 -90.10 88.08 -20.18
N ASP A 47 -91.37 87.95 -19.81
CA ASP A 47 -91.81 87.04 -18.73
C ASP A 47 -91.58 85.57 -19.09
N ARG A 48 -91.91 85.15 -20.32
CA ARG A 48 -91.64 83.79 -20.80
C ARG A 48 -90.14 83.49 -20.89
N PHE A 49 -89.34 84.43 -21.40
CA PHE A 49 -87.88 84.29 -21.45
C PHE A 49 -87.28 84.25 -20.04
N THR A 50 -87.77 85.08 -19.12
CA THR A 50 -87.30 85.07 -17.72
C THR A 50 -87.64 83.75 -17.02
N ARG A 51 -88.84 83.20 -17.26
CA ARG A 51 -89.24 81.88 -16.74
C ARG A 51 -88.37 80.77 -17.31
N MET A 52 -88.13 80.77 -18.61
CA MET A 52 -87.29 79.79 -19.30
C MET A 52 -85.82 79.87 -18.83
N LEU A 53 -85.27 81.08 -18.65
CA LEU A 53 -83.92 81.26 -18.12
C LEU A 53 -83.79 80.81 -16.66
N ASN A 54 -84.82 81.05 -15.85
CA ASN A 54 -84.87 80.55 -14.47
C ASN A 54 -84.99 79.01 -14.43
N GLU A 55 -85.74 78.40 -15.34
CA GLU A 55 -85.81 76.94 -15.49
C GLU A 55 -84.45 76.37 -15.93
N LEU A 56 -83.80 76.97 -16.93
CA LEU A 56 -82.44 76.61 -17.36
C LEU A 56 -81.40 76.78 -16.24
N ALA A 57 -81.51 77.84 -15.44
CA ALA A 57 -80.64 78.05 -14.29
C ALA A 57 -80.85 76.94 -13.23
N ARG A 58 -82.11 76.62 -12.91
CA ARG A 58 -82.45 75.52 -11.98
C ARG A 58 -82.01 74.15 -12.50
N GLU A 59 -82.16 73.89 -13.80
CA GLU A 59 -81.69 72.65 -14.42
C GLU A 59 -80.16 72.56 -14.38
N ARG A 60 -79.46 73.65 -14.66
CA ARG A 60 -77.99 73.69 -14.59
C ARG A 60 -77.50 73.50 -13.16
N GLU A 61 -78.14 74.13 -12.17
CA GLU A 61 -77.86 73.90 -10.75
C GLU A 61 -78.14 72.46 -10.33
N ALA A 62 -79.25 71.87 -10.78
CA ALA A 62 -79.58 70.47 -10.50
C ALA A 62 -78.58 69.51 -11.16
N GLN A 63 -78.14 69.80 -12.38
CA GLN A 63 -77.10 69.04 -13.08
C GLN A 63 -75.75 69.16 -12.39
N THR A 64 -75.36 70.37 -11.96
CA THR A 64 -74.13 70.60 -11.19
C THR A 64 -74.17 69.85 -9.86
N ARG A 65 -75.29 69.88 -9.13
CA ARG A 65 -75.45 69.10 -7.89
C ARG A 65 -75.34 67.60 -8.12
N LYS A 66 -76.02 67.06 -9.14
CA LYS A 66 -75.89 65.64 -9.50
C LYS A 66 -74.45 65.27 -9.88
N TRP A 67 -73.76 66.14 -10.60
CA TRP A 67 -72.37 65.91 -10.99
C TRP A 67 -71.41 65.98 -9.79
N GLU A 68 -71.64 66.89 -8.86
CA GLU A 68 -70.88 66.99 -7.59
C GLU A 68 -71.14 65.78 -6.69
N GLU A 69 -72.39 65.35 -6.56
CA GLU A 69 -72.77 64.13 -5.84
C GLU A 69 -72.12 62.89 -6.45
N GLN A 70 -72.16 62.77 -7.78
CA GLN A 70 -71.55 61.64 -8.49
C GLN A 70 -70.02 61.64 -8.34
N LYS A 71 -69.37 62.80 -8.45
CA LYS A 71 -67.93 62.92 -8.17
C LYS A 71 -67.58 62.57 -6.73
N ALA A 72 -68.40 62.97 -5.77
CA ALA A 72 -68.19 62.63 -4.37
C ALA A 72 -68.36 61.12 -4.13
N GLU A 73 -69.32 60.49 -4.79
CA GLU A 73 -69.53 59.04 -4.75
C GLU A 73 -68.38 58.28 -5.40
N ASP A 74 -67.93 58.70 -6.59
CA ASP A 74 -66.79 58.11 -7.28
C ASP A 74 -65.50 58.25 -6.49
N LYS A 75 -65.30 59.42 -5.85
CA LYS A 75 -64.18 59.64 -4.94
C LYS A 75 -64.23 58.69 -3.74
N ARG A 76 -65.40 58.50 -3.12
CA ARG A 76 -65.58 57.54 -2.02
C ARG A 76 -65.30 56.11 -2.44
N LYS A 77 -65.78 55.70 -3.63
CA LYS A 77 -65.50 54.36 -4.18
C LYS A 77 -64.01 54.18 -4.46
N TRP A 78 -63.34 55.21 -4.98
CA TRP A 78 -61.91 55.18 -5.23
C TRP A 78 -61.10 55.11 -3.93
N ASP A 79 -61.45 55.92 -2.93
CA ASP A 79 -60.82 55.90 -1.61
C ASP A 79 -61.01 54.53 -0.93
N GLU A 80 -62.19 53.93 -1.03
CA GLU A 80 -62.46 52.59 -0.49
C GLU A 80 -61.67 51.50 -1.23
N GLN A 81 -61.56 51.58 -2.55
CA GLN A 81 -60.73 50.67 -3.34
C GLN A 81 -59.25 50.79 -2.97
N ASN A 82 -58.75 52.02 -2.83
CA ASN A 82 -57.38 52.25 -2.38
C ASN A 82 -57.13 51.66 -0.99
N ARG A 83 -58.06 51.86 -0.05
CA ARG A 83 -57.94 51.28 1.30
C ARG A 83 -57.86 49.76 1.24
N LYS A 84 -58.70 49.10 0.44
CA LYS A 84 -58.65 47.64 0.24
C LYS A 84 -57.31 47.20 -0.37
N TRP A 85 -56.79 47.97 -1.31
CA TRP A 85 -55.52 47.69 -1.97
C TRP A 85 -54.33 47.86 -1.02
N ASP A 86 -54.35 48.89 -0.16
CA ASP A 86 -53.35 49.12 0.88
C ASP A 86 -53.39 48.04 1.95
N GLU A 87 -54.59 47.63 2.38
CA GLU A 87 -54.78 46.52 3.32
C GLU A 87 -54.25 45.20 2.74
N GLN A 88 -54.56 44.91 1.48
CA GLN A 88 -54.06 43.71 0.79
C GLN A 88 -52.54 43.72 0.66
N LYS A 89 -51.94 44.86 0.29
CA LYS A 89 -50.48 45.01 0.24
C LYS A 89 -49.82 44.83 1.59
N ALA A 90 -50.41 45.38 2.65
CA ALA A 90 -49.90 45.20 3.99
C ALA A 90 -49.96 43.74 4.43
N GLU A 91 -51.04 43.04 4.07
CA GLU A 91 -51.20 41.62 4.38
C GLU A 91 -50.22 40.74 3.59
N ASP A 92 -50.04 41.02 2.30
CA ASP A 92 -49.06 40.33 1.45
C ASP A 92 -47.64 40.56 1.94
N LYS A 93 -47.31 41.80 2.36
CA LYS A 93 -46.03 42.12 2.98
C LYS A 93 -45.81 41.32 4.27
N ARG A 94 -46.82 41.21 5.14
CA ARG A 94 -46.73 40.40 6.37
C ARG A 94 -46.51 38.93 6.08
N LYS A 95 -47.22 38.37 5.10
CA LYS A 95 -47.04 36.97 4.67
C LYS A 95 -45.63 36.74 4.13
N TRP A 96 -45.11 37.70 3.37
CA TRP A 96 -43.76 37.64 2.82
C TRP A 96 -42.69 37.74 3.92
N ASP A 97 -42.85 38.67 4.87
CA ASP A 97 -41.96 38.81 6.02
C ASP A 97 -41.98 37.53 6.90
N GLU A 98 -43.15 36.92 7.10
CA GLU A 98 -43.26 35.67 7.86
C GLU A 98 -42.62 34.48 7.11
N GLN A 99 -42.80 34.39 5.80
CA GLN A 99 -42.13 33.41 4.95
C GLN A 99 -40.61 33.54 5.04
N ASN A 100 -40.10 34.78 4.93
CA ASN A 100 -38.68 35.04 5.06
C ASN A 100 -38.14 34.65 6.42
N ARG A 101 -38.86 34.98 7.51
CA ARG A 101 -38.44 34.58 8.86
C ARG A 101 -38.33 33.06 8.98
N LYS A 102 -39.29 32.30 8.44
CA LYS A 102 -39.23 30.83 8.43
C LYS A 102 -38.06 30.30 7.62
N TRP A 103 -37.78 30.92 6.47
CA TRP A 103 -36.62 30.59 5.65
C TRP A 103 -35.29 30.86 6.36
N ASP A 104 -35.18 31.99 7.07
CA ASP A 104 -33.99 32.35 7.83
C ASP A 104 -33.78 31.42 9.03
N GLU A 105 -34.86 31.08 9.75
CA GLU A 105 -34.84 30.10 10.86
C GLU A 105 -34.40 28.72 10.35
N GLN A 106 -34.97 28.26 9.24
CA GLN A 106 -34.61 26.96 8.67
C GLN A 106 -33.15 26.94 8.19
N LYS A 107 -32.67 28.01 7.55
CA LYS A 107 -31.26 28.13 7.18
C LYS A 107 -30.35 28.10 8.40
N ALA A 108 -30.71 28.79 9.48
CA ALA A 108 -29.93 28.80 10.70
C ALA A 108 -29.86 27.39 11.34
N GLU A 109 -30.98 26.66 11.37
CA GLU A 109 -31.02 25.27 11.86
C GLU A 109 -30.18 24.33 10.99
N ASP A 110 -30.29 24.45 9.67
CA ASP A 110 -29.51 23.64 8.73
C ASP A 110 -28.01 23.94 8.88
N ASN A 111 -27.64 25.21 9.03
CA ASN A 111 -26.25 25.61 9.25
C ASN A 111 -25.73 25.09 10.59
N HIS A 112 -26.53 25.17 11.65
CA HIS A 112 -26.17 24.63 12.96
C HIS A 112 -25.98 23.11 12.93
N LYS A 113 -26.87 22.36 12.27
CA LYS A 113 -26.69 20.91 12.07
C LYS A 113 -25.44 20.59 11.27
N TRP A 114 -25.12 21.40 10.27
CA TRP A 114 -23.93 21.23 9.46
C TRP A 114 -22.67 21.45 10.30
N ASP A 115 -22.64 22.52 11.10
CA ASP A 115 -21.55 22.82 12.03
C ASP A 115 -21.37 21.71 13.08
N GLU A 116 -22.45 21.21 13.68
CA GLU A 116 -22.39 20.07 14.62
C GLU A 116 -21.84 18.81 13.97
N GLN A 117 -22.27 18.50 12.74
CA GLN A 117 -21.72 17.36 12.00
C GLN A 117 -20.24 17.58 11.71
N ASN A 118 -19.85 18.78 11.28
CA ASN A 118 -18.47 19.09 10.94
C ASN A 118 -17.57 18.98 12.19
N CYS A 119 -18.01 19.46 13.36
CA CYS A 119 -17.29 19.26 14.62
C CYS A 119 -17.11 17.78 14.97
N LYS A 120 -18.13 16.94 14.80
CA LYS A 120 -18.01 15.49 15.02
C LYS A 120 -17.02 14.83 14.05
N TRP A 121 -17.04 15.24 12.79
CA TRP A 121 -16.08 14.77 11.78
C TRP A 121 -14.65 15.18 12.13
N GLU A 122 -14.44 16.41 12.56
CA GLU A 122 -13.11 16.88 12.99
C GLU A 122 -12.62 16.14 14.25
N GLU A 123 -13.49 15.92 15.23
CA GLU A 123 -13.15 15.17 16.44
C GLU A 123 -12.77 13.72 16.12
N GLN A 124 -13.57 13.04 15.29
CA GLN A 124 -13.28 11.67 14.83
C GLN A 124 -11.93 11.61 14.09
N LYS A 125 -11.70 12.56 13.18
CA LYS A 125 -10.45 12.63 12.43
C LYS A 125 -9.25 12.87 13.35
N ALA A 126 -9.41 13.71 14.37
CA ALA A 126 -8.36 13.95 15.36
C ALA A 126 -8.09 12.69 16.21
N GLU A 127 -9.13 11.94 16.60
CA GLU A 127 -8.97 10.67 17.32
C GLU A 127 -8.27 9.61 16.45
N ASP A 128 -8.67 9.49 15.19
CA ASP A 128 -8.05 8.57 14.25
C ASP A 128 -6.57 8.93 14.02
N ASN A 129 -6.27 10.22 13.91
CA ASN A 129 -4.89 10.69 13.79
C ASN A 129 -4.06 10.37 15.04
N ARG A 130 -4.62 10.55 16.25
CA ARG A 130 -3.96 10.16 17.51
C ARG A 130 -3.70 8.65 17.58
N LYS A 131 -4.66 7.83 17.19
CA LYS A 131 -4.49 6.36 17.13
C LYS A 131 -3.39 5.98 16.15
N TRP A 132 -3.35 6.65 15.00
CA TRP A 132 -2.34 6.42 13.98
C TRP A 132 -0.94 6.81 14.48
N ASP A 133 -0.79 7.97 15.11
CA ASP A 133 0.45 8.42 15.73
C ASP A 133 0.93 7.45 16.83
N GLU A 134 0.02 6.97 17.68
CA GLU A 134 0.37 5.99 18.72
C GLU A 134 0.82 4.65 18.13
N GLN A 135 0.15 4.18 17.07
CA GLN A 135 0.55 2.97 16.34
C GLN A 135 1.92 3.14 15.70
N ASN A 136 2.18 4.28 15.06
CA ASN A 136 3.48 4.58 14.49
C ASN A 136 4.58 4.60 15.54
N ARG A 137 4.33 5.22 16.71
CA ARG A 137 5.30 5.21 17.81
C ARG A 137 5.62 3.78 18.27
N LYS A 138 4.61 2.91 18.40
CA LYS A 138 4.82 1.49 18.75
C LYS A 138 5.63 0.76 17.68
N TRP A 139 5.35 1.00 16.41
CA TRP A 139 6.11 0.45 15.29
C TRP A 139 7.57 0.91 15.30
N ASP A 140 7.82 2.20 15.54
CA ASP A 140 9.17 2.75 15.61
C ASP A 140 9.94 2.19 16.81
N GLU A 141 9.30 2.07 17.97
CA GLU A 141 9.89 1.45 19.17
C GLU A 141 10.24 -0.03 18.93
N GLN A 142 9.32 -0.79 18.33
CA GLN A 142 9.54 -2.19 17.99
C GLN A 142 10.68 -2.34 16.98
N LYS A 143 10.70 -1.51 15.94
CA LYS A 143 11.75 -1.52 14.93
C LYS A 143 13.11 -1.16 15.53
N ALA A 144 13.16 -0.22 16.46
CA ALA A 144 14.38 0.12 17.18
C ALA A 144 14.85 -1.02 18.09
N GLU A 145 13.93 -1.72 18.76
CA GLU A 145 14.26 -2.90 19.57
C GLU A 145 14.78 -4.06 18.71
N ASP A 146 14.12 -4.34 17.60
CA ASP A 146 14.55 -5.36 16.64
C ASP A 146 15.92 -5.02 16.06
N ASN A 147 16.17 -3.74 15.73
CA ASN A 147 17.48 -3.31 15.26
C ASN A 147 18.56 -3.51 16.33
N ARG A 148 18.28 -3.20 17.60
CA ARG A 148 19.22 -3.46 18.70
C ARG A 148 19.50 -4.95 18.88
N LYS A 149 18.47 -5.80 18.83
CA LYS A 149 18.63 -7.25 18.89
C LYS A 149 19.47 -7.75 17.72
N TRP A 150 19.24 -7.22 16.53
CA TRP A 150 19.99 -7.56 15.33
C TRP A 150 21.46 -7.15 15.47
N ASP A 151 21.75 -5.92 15.91
CA ASP A 151 23.11 -5.44 16.18
C ASP A 151 23.82 -6.29 17.24
N GLU A 152 23.14 -6.66 18.32
CA GLU A 152 23.72 -7.53 19.36
C GLU A 152 24.03 -8.93 18.83
N GLN A 153 23.13 -9.51 18.04
CA GLN A 153 23.36 -10.80 17.36
C GLN A 153 24.54 -10.71 16.40
N ASN A 154 24.62 -9.63 15.61
CA ASN A 154 25.71 -9.43 14.68
C ASN A 154 27.05 -9.31 15.40
N ARG A 155 27.10 -8.59 16.54
CA ARG A 155 28.31 -8.50 17.37
C ARG A 155 28.73 -9.88 17.90
N LYS A 156 27.79 -10.69 18.39
CA LYS A 156 28.08 -12.07 18.85
C LYS A 156 28.61 -12.94 17.72
N TRP A 157 28.03 -12.83 16.53
CA TRP A 157 28.49 -13.52 15.33
C TRP A 157 29.91 -13.10 14.92
N ASP A 158 30.21 -11.80 14.96
CA ASP A 158 31.54 -11.27 14.64
C ASP A 158 32.59 -11.72 15.67
N GLU A 159 32.25 -11.71 16.96
CA GLU A 159 33.10 -12.23 18.04
C GLU A 159 33.37 -13.72 17.87
N GLN A 160 32.33 -14.51 17.57
CA GLN A 160 32.47 -15.95 17.33
C GLN A 160 33.32 -16.22 16.10
N LYS A 161 33.10 -15.51 14.98
CA LYS A 161 33.94 -15.63 13.79
C LYS A 161 35.40 -15.28 14.06
N ALA A 162 35.66 -14.25 14.89
CA ALA A 162 37.01 -13.88 15.27
C ALA A 162 37.68 -14.95 16.15
N GLU A 163 36.93 -15.56 17.07
CA GLU A 163 37.43 -16.66 17.89
C GLU A 163 37.71 -17.92 17.07
N ASP A 164 36.78 -18.28 16.17
CA ASP A 164 36.94 -19.42 15.27
C ASP A 164 38.13 -19.21 14.34
N LYS A 165 38.33 -17.99 13.82
CA LYS A 165 39.52 -17.63 13.04
C LYS A 165 40.81 -17.81 13.85
N ARG A 166 40.85 -17.37 15.12
CA ARG A 166 42.02 -17.56 15.99
C ARG A 166 42.29 -19.04 16.26
N LYS A 167 41.25 -19.83 16.54
CA LYS A 167 41.38 -21.29 16.72
C LYS A 167 41.89 -21.95 15.44
N TRP A 168 41.39 -21.54 14.29
CA TRP A 168 41.82 -22.05 13.00
C TRP A 168 43.29 -21.70 12.71
N ASP A 169 43.70 -20.45 12.95
CA ASP A 169 45.09 -20.01 12.80
C ASP A 169 46.04 -20.78 13.75
N GLU A 170 45.64 -21.00 15.01
CA GLU A 170 46.44 -21.77 15.97
C GLU A 170 46.55 -23.25 15.57
N GLN A 171 45.44 -23.85 15.12
CA GLN A 171 45.42 -25.23 14.61
C GLN A 171 46.29 -25.36 13.37
N ASN A 172 46.21 -24.41 12.43
CA ASN A 172 47.03 -24.42 11.23
C ASN A 172 48.53 -24.31 11.57
N ARG A 173 48.90 -23.46 12.56
CA ARG A 173 50.29 -23.38 13.04
C ARG A 173 50.77 -24.69 13.66
N LYS A 174 49.96 -25.33 14.50
CA LYS A 174 50.29 -26.66 15.07
C LYS A 174 50.45 -27.71 13.97
N TRP A 175 49.60 -27.65 12.94
CA TRP A 175 49.67 -28.55 11.80
C TRP A 175 50.94 -28.33 10.97
N GLU A 176 51.32 -27.08 10.73
CA GLU A 176 52.57 -26.72 10.04
C GLU A 176 53.82 -27.15 10.83
N GLU A 177 53.84 -26.93 12.15
CA GLU A 177 54.93 -27.38 13.02
C GLU A 177 55.02 -28.93 13.05
N SER A 178 53.87 -29.61 13.15
CA SER A 178 53.81 -31.08 13.09
C SER A 178 54.25 -31.61 11.73
N SER A 179 53.84 -30.98 10.63
CA SER A 179 54.24 -31.38 9.27
C SER A 179 55.74 -31.22 9.07
N ARG A 180 56.34 -30.14 9.58
CA ARG A 180 57.81 -29.96 9.53
C ARG A 180 58.55 -31.02 10.33
N ARG A 181 58.07 -31.34 11.53
CA ARG A 181 58.62 -32.44 12.34
C ARG A 181 58.50 -33.78 11.62
N PHE A 182 57.35 -34.03 10.98
CA PHE A 182 57.15 -35.21 10.15
C PHE A 182 58.15 -35.27 8.99
N ASP A 183 58.34 -34.18 8.26
CA ASP A 183 59.29 -34.12 7.13
C ASP A 183 60.75 -34.34 7.57
N GLU A 184 61.10 -33.93 8.79
CA GLU A 184 62.42 -34.13 9.37
C GLU A 184 62.65 -35.58 9.79
N VAL A 185 61.71 -36.15 10.56
CA VAL A 185 61.73 -37.57 10.96
C VAL A 185 61.70 -38.47 9.73
N HIS A 186 60.87 -38.16 8.72
CA HIS A 186 60.83 -38.92 7.48
C HIS A 186 62.17 -38.88 6.75
N ARG A 187 62.81 -37.70 6.65
CA ARG A 187 64.16 -37.59 6.08
C ARG A 187 65.19 -38.40 6.84
N GLU A 188 65.14 -38.42 8.17
CA GLU A 188 66.05 -39.22 8.99
C GLU A 188 65.84 -40.72 8.79
N ILE A 189 64.59 -41.19 8.79
CA ILE A 189 64.23 -42.58 8.49
C ILE A 189 64.73 -42.97 7.10
N MET A 190 64.50 -42.15 6.08
CA MET A 190 64.95 -42.45 4.71
C MET A 190 66.48 -42.42 4.59
N ALA A 191 67.17 -41.54 5.31
CA ALA A 191 68.63 -41.50 5.35
C ALA A 191 69.22 -42.73 6.05
N GLN A 192 68.56 -43.25 7.10
CA GLN A 192 68.95 -44.49 7.77
C GLN A 192 68.66 -45.72 6.90
N SER A 193 67.50 -45.77 6.23
CA SER A 193 67.14 -46.83 5.28
C SER A 193 68.13 -46.91 4.11
N LYS A 194 68.51 -45.77 3.52
CA LYS A 194 69.48 -45.71 2.42
C LYS A 194 70.90 -46.13 2.85
N LYS A 195 71.24 -46.01 4.13
CA LYS A 195 72.50 -46.55 4.69
C LYS A 195 72.42 -48.07 4.88
N LEU A 196 71.26 -48.59 5.31
CA LEU A 196 71.06 -50.02 5.50
C LEU A 196 70.93 -50.79 4.17
N ASP A 197 70.32 -50.21 3.14
CA ASP A 197 70.27 -50.78 1.77
C ASP A 197 71.65 -50.98 1.14
N ARG A 198 72.62 -50.13 1.47
CA ARG A 198 74.01 -50.28 1.01
C ARG A 198 74.76 -51.40 1.73
N SER A 199 74.25 -51.87 2.87
CA SER A 199 74.91 -52.87 3.71
C SER A 199 74.29 -54.26 3.64
N ILE A 200 73.12 -54.43 3.00
CA ILE A 200 72.41 -55.72 2.96
C ILE A 200 71.99 -56.06 1.52
N GLY A 201 72.95 -56.51 0.73
CA GLY A 201 72.68 -57.39 -0.40
C GLY A 201 72.45 -58.81 0.11
N ALA A 202 71.29 -59.39 -0.21
CA ALA A 202 70.92 -60.81 -0.01
C ALA A 202 70.21 -61.25 1.30
N LEU A 203 69.52 -60.38 2.03
CA LEU A 203 68.61 -60.79 3.14
C LEU A 203 67.18 -60.21 3.03
N GLY A 204 66.66 -60.10 1.80
CA GLY A 204 65.34 -59.50 1.52
C GLY A 204 64.10 -60.22 2.08
N ALA A 205 64.22 -61.45 2.60
CA ALA A 205 63.06 -62.21 3.10
C ALA A 205 62.88 -62.18 4.64
N ARG A 206 63.92 -61.84 5.41
CA ARG A 206 63.86 -61.83 6.89
C ARG A 206 63.65 -60.44 7.49
N TRP A 207 63.74 -59.40 6.67
CA TRP A 207 63.55 -58.01 7.11
C TRP A 207 62.09 -57.54 7.07
N GLY A 208 61.21 -58.23 6.33
CA GLY A 208 59.80 -57.86 6.20
C GLY A 208 59.06 -57.73 7.53
N LEU A 209 59.22 -58.67 8.47
CA LEU A 209 58.48 -58.66 9.75
C LEU A 209 59.04 -57.68 10.80
N GLN A 210 60.37 -57.52 10.87
CA GLN A 210 61.02 -56.60 11.82
C GLN A 210 60.97 -55.14 11.35
N ALA A 211 61.03 -54.90 10.03
CA ALA A 211 60.85 -53.56 9.48
C ALA A 211 59.39 -53.11 9.57
N GLU A 212 58.42 -54.01 9.36
CA GLU A 212 56.99 -53.69 9.45
C GLU A 212 56.57 -53.35 10.88
N SER A 213 56.98 -54.16 11.88
CA SER A 213 56.69 -53.87 13.30
C SER A 213 57.34 -52.55 13.74
N ALA A 214 58.63 -52.32 13.43
CA ALA A 214 59.29 -51.07 13.76
C ALA A 214 58.67 -49.84 13.07
N PHE A 215 58.25 -49.98 11.80
CA PHE A 215 57.57 -48.92 11.07
C PHE A 215 56.16 -48.65 11.62
N ARG A 216 55.43 -49.71 11.98
CA ARG A 216 54.11 -49.63 12.62
C ARG A 216 54.20 -48.90 13.96
N ASP A 217 55.15 -49.27 14.81
CA ASP A 217 55.36 -48.65 16.12
C ASP A 217 55.75 -47.17 15.97
N ALA A 218 56.63 -46.85 15.02
CA ALA A 218 57.01 -45.46 14.72
C ALA A 218 55.80 -44.64 14.21
N MET A 219 55.01 -45.21 13.29
CA MET A 219 53.79 -44.57 12.78
C MET A 219 52.75 -44.38 13.88
N ALA A 220 52.54 -45.38 14.73
CA ALA A 220 51.62 -45.31 15.85
C ALA A 220 52.04 -44.20 16.83
N ALA A 221 53.31 -44.14 17.22
CA ALA A 221 53.83 -43.08 18.09
C ALA A 221 53.62 -41.69 17.48
N ILE A 222 53.95 -41.50 16.20
CA ILE A 222 53.77 -40.21 15.50
C ILE A 222 52.29 -39.82 15.46
N LEU A 223 51.41 -40.76 15.14
CA LEU A 223 49.98 -40.53 15.03
C LEU A 223 49.36 -40.18 16.39
N VAL A 224 49.70 -40.91 17.44
CA VAL A 224 49.21 -40.67 18.80
C VAL A 224 49.72 -39.33 19.34
N GLU A 225 51.02 -39.07 19.27
CA GLU A 225 51.65 -37.90 19.90
C GLU A 225 51.30 -36.58 19.19
N ASN A 226 51.22 -36.58 17.86
CA ASN A 226 51.05 -35.33 17.09
C ASN A 226 49.62 -35.08 16.63
N PHE A 227 48.82 -36.13 16.44
CA PHE A 227 47.46 -36.00 15.89
C PHE A 227 46.37 -36.39 16.89
N GLY A 228 46.70 -36.82 18.11
CA GLY A 228 45.72 -37.18 19.14
C GLY A 228 44.74 -38.25 18.66
N VAL A 229 45.22 -39.18 17.84
CA VAL A 229 44.45 -40.35 17.41
C VAL A 229 44.81 -41.53 18.29
N GLU A 230 43.86 -42.42 18.52
CA GLU A 230 44.11 -43.67 19.20
C GLU A 230 44.50 -44.71 18.15
N VAL A 231 45.69 -45.31 18.29
CA VAL A 231 46.13 -46.43 17.44
C VAL A 231 46.12 -47.68 18.31
N VAL A 232 45.34 -48.67 17.91
CA VAL A 232 45.12 -49.93 18.63
C VAL A 232 45.56 -51.08 17.74
N ASN A 233 46.52 -51.87 18.20
CA ASN A 233 46.81 -53.17 17.59
C ASN A 233 45.80 -54.18 18.16
N VAL A 234 44.89 -54.65 17.31
CA VAL A 234 43.86 -55.61 17.67
C VAL A 234 44.39 -56.99 17.34
N ASN A 235 44.49 -57.81 18.36
CA ASN A 235 44.93 -59.19 18.24
C ASN A 235 43.90 -60.11 18.90
N GLU A 236 43.13 -60.80 18.07
CA GLU A 236 41.97 -61.56 18.50
C GLU A 236 41.92 -62.96 17.90
N PHE A 237 41.46 -63.94 18.68
CA PHE A 237 41.28 -65.30 18.19
C PHE A 237 39.90 -65.47 17.55
N ASP A 238 39.85 -66.10 16.36
CA ASP A 238 38.64 -66.45 15.62
C ASP A 238 38.35 -67.95 15.76
N ASP A 239 37.62 -68.34 16.81
CA ASP A 239 37.31 -69.75 17.11
C ASP A 239 36.45 -70.44 16.03
N ALA A 240 35.67 -69.69 15.27
CA ALA A 240 34.78 -70.21 14.24
C ALA A 240 35.46 -70.31 12.86
N GLY A 241 36.63 -69.70 12.69
CA GLY A 241 37.34 -69.62 11.43
C GLY A 241 36.59 -68.82 10.36
N GLU A 242 35.83 -67.79 10.75
CA GLU A 242 35.13 -66.89 9.84
C GLU A 242 36.08 -66.22 8.83
N VAL A 243 37.30 -65.90 9.24
CA VAL A 243 38.32 -65.25 8.40
C VAL A 243 39.08 -66.25 7.52
N PHE A 244 39.40 -67.42 8.05
CA PHE A 244 40.27 -68.41 7.40
C PHE A 244 39.54 -69.69 6.96
N PHE A 245 38.26 -69.55 6.57
CA PHE A 245 37.42 -70.63 5.98
C PHE A 245 37.27 -71.87 6.87
N GLY A 246 36.78 -71.67 8.10
CA GLY A 246 36.49 -72.72 9.08
C GLY A 246 37.73 -73.22 9.85
N ARG A 247 38.85 -72.52 9.75
CA ARG A 247 40.07 -72.80 10.52
C ARG A 247 40.22 -71.77 11.65
N PRO A 248 40.23 -72.21 12.92
CA PRO A 248 40.51 -71.30 14.01
C PRO A 248 41.93 -70.74 13.92
N ASP A 249 42.08 -69.42 13.98
CA ASP A 249 43.37 -68.77 13.90
C ASP A 249 43.33 -67.36 14.53
N GLN A 250 44.51 -66.78 14.68
CA GLN A 250 44.71 -65.44 15.19
C GLN A 250 44.45 -64.39 14.09
N VAL A 251 43.65 -63.39 14.42
CA VAL A 251 43.28 -62.26 13.56
C VAL A 251 43.93 -61.00 14.12
N GLU A 252 44.92 -60.51 13.38
CA GLU A 252 45.64 -59.27 13.69
C GLU A 252 45.21 -58.15 12.75
N LEU A 253 44.92 -56.98 13.30
CA LEU A 253 44.52 -55.76 12.61
C LEU A 253 45.08 -54.52 13.31
N ASP A 254 45.48 -53.51 12.54
CA ASP A 254 45.77 -52.18 13.09
C ASP A 254 44.57 -51.26 12.89
N VAL A 255 44.16 -50.63 13.98
CA VAL A 255 42.95 -49.81 14.04
C VAL A 255 43.29 -48.40 14.51
N ILE A 256 42.83 -47.40 13.78
CA ILE A 256 43.03 -45.98 14.10
C ILE A 256 41.66 -45.35 14.37
N ILE A 257 41.51 -44.74 15.54
CA ILE A 257 40.25 -44.14 16.01
C ILE A 257 40.46 -42.66 16.31
N LYS A 258 39.64 -41.79 15.70
CA LYS A 258 39.59 -40.35 16.00
C LYS A 258 38.20 -39.77 15.74
N ASN A 259 37.61 -39.06 16.71
CA ASN A 259 36.32 -38.36 16.53
C ASN A 259 35.19 -39.22 15.93
N GLY A 260 35.12 -40.51 16.29
CA GLY A 260 34.13 -41.45 15.76
C GLY A 260 34.48 -42.08 14.41
N LEU A 261 35.53 -41.62 13.72
CA LEU A 261 36.08 -42.29 12.54
C LEU A 261 36.86 -43.53 12.97
N LEU A 262 36.52 -44.67 12.36
CA LEU A 262 37.19 -45.95 12.54
C LEU A 262 37.91 -46.30 11.24
N ILE A 263 39.23 -46.19 11.21
CA ILE A 263 40.06 -46.57 10.07
C ILE A 263 40.74 -47.88 10.43
N ILE A 264 40.61 -48.89 9.58
CA ILE A 264 41.34 -50.15 9.74
C ILE A 264 42.39 -50.20 8.64
N CYS A 265 43.63 -50.45 9.02
CA CYS A 265 44.74 -50.51 8.08
C CYS A 265 45.53 -51.82 8.19
N GLU A 266 46.02 -52.30 7.05
CA GLU A 266 47.03 -53.35 6.99
C GLU A 266 48.28 -52.77 6.32
N LEU A 267 49.40 -52.89 7.03
CA LEU A 267 50.72 -52.63 6.49
C LEU A 267 51.33 -53.96 6.10
N LYS A 268 51.85 -54.08 4.87
CA LYS A 268 52.55 -55.30 4.44
C LYS A 268 53.65 -54.96 3.47
N SER A 269 54.77 -55.68 3.49
CA SER A 269 55.86 -55.48 2.52
C SER A 269 55.48 -55.84 1.08
N SER A 270 54.48 -56.71 0.90
CA SER A 270 53.94 -57.10 -0.41
C SER A 270 52.51 -57.60 -0.27
N VAL A 271 51.63 -57.24 -1.20
CA VAL A 271 50.20 -57.58 -1.16
C VAL A 271 49.76 -58.28 -2.43
N SER A 272 49.25 -59.51 -2.27
CA SER A 272 48.66 -60.31 -3.34
C SER A 272 47.14 -60.09 -3.45
N LYS A 273 46.55 -60.63 -4.52
CA LYS A 273 45.09 -60.67 -4.69
C LYS A 273 44.37 -61.35 -3.52
N SER A 274 44.94 -62.42 -2.97
CA SER A 274 44.35 -63.19 -1.86
C SER A 274 44.43 -62.43 -0.54
N ASP A 275 45.49 -61.63 -0.34
CA ASP A 275 45.65 -60.79 0.85
C ASP A 275 44.52 -59.75 0.93
N MET A 276 44.10 -59.14 -0.20
CA MET A 276 42.99 -58.17 -0.21
C MET A 276 41.67 -58.75 0.31
N TYR A 277 41.31 -59.95 -0.13
CA TYR A 277 40.10 -60.62 0.37
C TYR A 277 40.24 -61.05 1.83
N THR A 278 41.46 -61.44 2.24
CA THR A 278 41.71 -61.82 3.62
C THR A 278 41.59 -60.62 4.54
N PHE A 279 42.15 -59.49 4.14
CA PHE A 279 42.01 -58.22 4.85
C PHE A 279 40.54 -57.79 4.97
N GLU A 280 39.77 -57.86 3.88
CA GLU A 280 38.33 -57.55 3.94
C GLU A 280 37.58 -58.46 4.92
N ARG A 281 37.86 -59.77 4.92
CA ARG A 281 37.26 -60.69 5.91
C ARG A 281 37.67 -60.38 7.34
N LYS A 282 38.94 -60.04 7.59
CA LYS A 282 39.39 -59.58 8.92
C LYS A 282 38.60 -58.34 9.35
N VAL A 283 38.43 -57.35 8.47
CA VAL A 283 37.63 -56.15 8.74
C VAL A 283 36.20 -56.53 9.08
N ARG A 284 35.54 -57.39 8.30
CA ARG A 284 34.16 -57.82 8.58
C ARG A 284 34.02 -58.57 9.90
N PHE A 285 35.00 -59.41 10.25
CA PHE A 285 35.07 -60.07 11.54
C PHE A 285 35.13 -59.04 12.68
N TYR A 286 36.02 -58.05 12.58
CA TYR A 286 36.12 -56.97 13.55
C TYR A 286 34.82 -56.17 13.66
N GLU A 287 34.21 -55.78 12.54
CA GLU A 287 32.96 -55.02 12.52
C GLU A 287 31.82 -55.76 13.21
N LYS A 288 31.73 -57.07 12.99
CA LYS A 288 30.71 -57.93 13.58
C LYS A 288 30.92 -58.08 15.09
N ARG A 289 32.15 -58.32 15.53
CA ARG A 289 32.47 -58.53 16.96
C ARG A 289 32.32 -57.26 17.78
N HIS A 290 32.77 -56.13 17.24
CA HIS A 290 32.80 -54.84 17.94
C HIS A 290 31.56 -53.96 17.66
N GLN A 291 30.62 -54.43 16.83
CA GLN A 291 29.41 -53.72 16.43
C GLN A 291 29.67 -52.29 15.90
N ARG A 292 30.80 -52.10 15.20
CA ARG A 292 31.23 -50.80 14.65
C ARG A 292 31.67 -50.99 13.20
N LYS A 293 31.20 -50.13 12.29
CA LYS A 293 31.58 -50.18 10.87
C LYS A 293 32.86 -49.39 10.61
N ALA A 294 33.77 -49.97 9.83
CA ALA A 294 34.97 -49.28 9.40
C ALA A 294 34.57 -48.15 8.44
N SER A 295 34.99 -46.92 8.75
CA SER A 295 34.78 -45.74 7.91
C SER A 295 35.67 -45.80 6.66
N ARG A 296 36.90 -46.34 6.80
CA ARG A 296 37.88 -46.51 5.72
C ARG A 296 38.67 -47.80 5.95
N MET A 297 39.00 -48.48 4.85
CA MET A 297 39.87 -49.65 4.83
C MET A 297 41.11 -49.29 4.02
N ILE A 298 42.29 -49.35 4.63
CA ILE A 298 43.54 -48.89 4.00
C ILE A 298 44.55 -50.03 3.93
N VAL A 299 45.19 -50.19 2.79
CA VAL A 299 46.35 -51.05 2.61
C VAL A 299 47.54 -50.22 2.20
N VAL A 300 48.60 -50.26 3.00
CA VAL A 300 49.88 -49.60 2.70
C VAL A 300 50.89 -50.69 2.41
N SER A 301 51.46 -50.67 1.20
CA SER A 301 52.46 -51.66 0.82
C SER A 301 53.33 -51.14 -0.31
N PRO A 302 54.66 -51.24 -0.22
CA PRO A 302 55.52 -50.81 -1.31
C PRO A 302 55.29 -51.63 -2.59
N MET A 303 54.84 -52.87 -2.46
CA MET A 303 54.61 -53.79 -3.57
C MET A 303 53.18 -54.31 -3.57
N ILE A 304 52.36 -53.87 -4.52
CA ILE A 304 50.99 -54.38 -4.70
C ILE A 304 50.92 -55.05 -6.07
N ASP A 305 50.57 -56.34 -6.09
CA ASP A 305 50.37 -57.11 -7.33
C ASP A 305 49.29 -56.41 -8.18
N ASP A 306 49.53 -56.29 -9.49
CA ASP A 306 48.58 -55.67 -10.43
C ASP A 306 47.20 -56.35 -10.41
N ARG A 307 47.13 -57.64 -10.07
CA ARG A 307 45.87 -58.38 -9.92
C ARG A 307 45.14 -58.06 -8.62
N ALA A 308 45.83 -57.48 -7.63
CA ALA A 308 45.26 -57.06 -6.35
C ALA A 308 44.58 -55.70 -6.45
N ARG A 309 45.08 -54.78 -7.29
CA ARG A 309 44.56 -53.40 -7.42
C ARG A 309 43.06 -53.36 -7.77
N PRO A 310 42.57 -54.05 -8.83
CA PRO A 310 41.14 -54.03 -9.16
C PRO A 310 40.26 -54.66 -8.07
N VAL A 311 40.83 -55.59 -7.29
CA VAL A 311 40.12 -56.21 -6.17
C VAL A 311 39.99 -55.23 -5.01
N GLY A 312 41.07 -54.52 -4.66
CA GLY A 312 41.05 -53.47 -3.64
C GLY A 312 40.02 -52.39 -3.94
N GLU A 313 40.06 -51.82 -5.16
CA GLU A 313 39.10 -50.79 -5.60
C GLU A 313 37.64 -51.26 -5.47
N ARG A 314 37.34 -52.48 -5.95
CA ARG A 314 35.99 -53.05 -5.90
C ARG A 314 35.50 -53.30 -4.46
N LEU A 315 36.42 -53.62 -3.55
CA LEU A 315 36.10 -53.82 -2.13
C LEU A 315 36.07 -52.51 -1.33
N GLY A 316 36.38 -51.37 -1.96
CA GLY A 316 36.47 -50.07 -1.28
C GLY A 316 37.70 -49.95 -0.38
N ILE A 317 38.78 -50.66 -0.70
CA ILE A 317 40.06 -50.60 0.00
C ILE A 317 40.94 -49.55 -0.68
N GLU A 318 41.37 -48.56 0.09
CA GLU A 318 42.31 -47.53 -0.35
C GLU A 318 43.73 -48.10 -0.32
N MET A 319 44.46 -47.97 -1.43
CA MET A 319 45.76 -48.59 -1.60
C MET A 319 46.85 -47.55 -1.81
N TYR A 320 47.91 -47.63 -1.01
CA TYR A 320 49.06 -46.73 -1.09
C TYR A 320 50.32 -47.55 -1.45
N PRO A 321 50.68 -47.63 -2.76
CA PRO A 321 51.91 -48.28 -3.23
C PRO A 321 53.15 -47.44 -2.90
N ASP A 322 54.36 -48.00 -3.06
CA ASP A 322 55.60 -47.21 -3.07
C ASP A 322 55.52 -46.22 -4.23
N SER A 323 55.34 -44.93 -3.90
CA SER A 323 55.33 -43.84 -4.86
C SER A 323 56.27 -42.75 -4.32
N PRO A 324 57.29 -42.33 -5.08
CA PRO A 324 58.17 -41.24 -4.68
C PRO A 324 57.45 -39.88 -4.61
N ASP A 325 56.22 -39.79 -5.12
CA ASP A 325 55.35 -38.64 -5.00
C ASP A 325 54.01 -39.06 -4.36
N VAL A 326 53.74 -38.54 -3.16
CA VAL A 326 52.41 -38.57 -2.56
C VAL A 326 51.77 -37.20 -2.81
N PRO A 327 50.87 -37.04 -3.80
CA PRO A 327 50.11 -35.81 -3.91
C PRO A 327 49.20 -35.69 -2.69
N VAL A 328 49.50 -34.75 -1.81
CA VAL A 328 48.64 -34.37 -0.69
C VAL A 328 47.38 -33.70 -1.26
N THR A 329 46.35 -34.49 -1.54
CA THR A 329 45.03 -33.94 -1.86
C THR A 329 44.38 -33.45 -0.57
N ARG A 330 44.33 -32.12 -0.40
CA ARG A 330 43.48 -31.50 0.63
C ARG A 330 42.02 -31.80 0.26
N PRO A 331 41.16 -32.26 1.19
CA PRO A 331 39.74 -32.39 0.90
C PRO A 331 39.18 -31.00 0.61
N GLU A 332 38.52 -30.85 -0.54
CA GLU A 332 37.71 -29.67 -0.83
C GLU A 332 36.56 -29.62 0.18
N THR A 333 36.63 -28.65 1.09
CA THR A 333 35.51 -28.27 1.95
C THR A 333 34.35 -27.81 1.09
N ARG A 334 33.25 -28.57 1.11
CA ARG A 334 31.92 -28.12 0.71
C ARG A 334 31.17 -27.58 1.92
#